data_AF-A0A8S1JQI1-F1
#
_entry.id   AF-A0A8S1JQI1-F1
#
_cell.length_a   1.000
_cell.length_b   1.000
_cell.length_c   1.000
_cell.angle_alpha   90.00
_cell.angle_beta   90.00
_cell.angle_gamma   90.00
#
_symmetry.space_group_name_H-M   'P 1'
#
loop_
_entity.id
_entity.type
_entity.pdbx_description
1 polymer ?
#
loop_
_entity_poly.entity_id
_entity_poly.type
_entity_poly.pdbx_seq_one_letter_code
_entity_poly.pdbx_strand_id
1 'polypeptide(L)'
;MIFRLLFIFVALVQISYQACRKDGCWSCKSYNDCCISCWCYKSQKYQKTIDTFGCDSRKCDDYDDWRCKKCVDGYYLKDYTCFLCTYPCIECESRTKCKKCDSGYKLSNDQCIQSCTLPLCKQCDSTPNTCDVCVDNAIKNSSNSGCLCISNYYSDGKQCKQCISICGSCLNSYNYCATCNNVSNMSPNPINGVCSCTTGYYWNSSSCEQCVAPCLTCENEATKCTSCNDESLMVNDENECTCQIGYLSSPNNPYQCEICSNNCFTCADVSNKCTSCNENYELNEDTNTCYCPDGFYEINNTCNECDKLCSKCLSKTICSECIENLLVRFSNQQCICMDGYYFDVNQSLCLQCELTCKTCQTQKQMCTSCNLELNRTLSNNKCICKSDHFLNENQLCISCKSKEAIAIEFCKYKDCTDGIWSYGEECDDANNSSRDGCFNCLKEPQYYCINEIQKQSKCEKCQEYCQICEYDYFYKIQKCKQAIDGYYMENSIRINKCSDKCLHCESNASQCTKCRFLNISKSNINCQLCEFKQGYYSDYDNNSCYSKCGDAILADVEQCDDGNRINGDGCSDICQLEKSFDCINGVCIKTKNPIPQGQENQIYDLYTPKRQN
;
A
#
# COMPACT_ATOMS: atom_id res chain seq x y z
N MET A 1 -16.61 23.09 -13.69
CA MET A 1 -17.49 23.51 -12.57
C MET A 1 -16.96 24.83 -12.05
N ILE A 2 -17.44 25.95 -12.58
CA ILE A 2 -18.60 26.70 -12.05
C ILE A 2 -18.38 27.00 -10.56
N PHE A 3 -17.92 28.20 -10.23
CA PHE A 3 -18.64 29.16 -9.41
C PHE A 3 -17.76 30.39 -9.14
N ARG A 4 -18.37 31.58 -9.30
CA ARG A 4 -17.94 32.94 -8.91
C ARG A 4 -17.58 33.89 -10.05
N LEU A 5 -18.59 34.16 -10.88
CA LEU A 5 -18.85 35.45 -11.51
C LEU A 5 -20.06 36.06 -10.79
N LEU A 6 -19.84 37.06 -9.93
CA LEU A 6 -20.81 38.11 -9.53
C LEU A 6 -20.21 38.91 -8.36
N PHE A 7 -20.39 40.23 -8.41
CA PHE A 7 -19.92 41.27 -7.49
C PHE A 7 -18.49 41.79 -7.69
N ILE A 8 -18.37 42.79 -8.57
CA ILE A 8 -17.86 44.15 -8.31
C ILE A 8 -18.10 44.91 -9.61
N PHE A 9 -19.23 45.61 -9.73
CA PHE A 9 -19.44 46.73 -10.68
C PHE A 9 -20.81 47.38 -10.42
N VAL A 10 -21.06 47.81 -9.18
CA VAL A 10 -22.07 48.83 -8.87
C VAL A 10 -21.54 49.67 -7.72
N ALA A 11 -21.66 51.00 -7.87
CA ALA A 11 -21.39 52.05 -6.88
C ALA A 11 -19.98 52.68 -6.85
N LEU A 12 -19.60 53.34 -7.95
CA LEU A 12 -19.10 54.72 -7.88
C LEU A 12 -19.74 55.54 -9.00
N VAL A 13 -21.03 55.84 -8.81
CA VAL A 13 -21.68 57.01 -9.39
C VAL A 13 -21.42 58.14 -8.40
N GLN A 14 -20.60 59.12 -8.78
CA GLN A 14 -20.81 60.56 -8.53
C GLN A 14 -19.56 61.33 -8.99
N ILE A 15 -19.79 62.53 -9.54
CA ILE A 15 -18.80 63.46 -10.12
C ILE A 15 -18.45 63.20 -11.60
N SER A 16 -19.44 63.43 -12.46
CA SER A 16 -19.31 64.42 -13.56
C SER A 16 -20.67 64.60 -14.26
N TYR A 17 -21.68 64.90 -13.44
CA TYR A 17 -23.01 65.32 -13.86
C TYR A 17 -22.98 66.85 -14.09
N GLN A 18 -22.19 67.35 -15.05
CA GLN A 18 -22.14 68.79 -15.36
C GLN A 18 -21.44 69.09 -16.71
N ALA A 19 -22.02 68.68 -17.84
CA ALA A 19 -21.64 69.23 -19.16
C ALA A 19 -22.72 69.15 -20.26
N CYS A 20 -23.98 68.82 -19.93
CA CYS A 20 -25.11 68.92 -20.88
C CYS A 20 -26.26 69.72 -20.25
N ARG A 21 -26.00 71.00 -19.95
CA ARG A 21 -27.05 72.00 -19.69
C ARG A 21 -26.59 73.35 -20.22
N LYS A 22 -26.72 73.50 -21.53
CA LYS A 22 -27.06 74.73 -22.27
C LYS A 22 -27.29 74.29 -23.71
N ASP A 23 -28.46 74.60 -24.25
CA ASP A 23 -28.88 74.39 -25.65
C ASP A 23 -29.51 73.03 -26.02
N GLY A 24 -30.63 72.69 -25.36
CA GLY A 24 -31.87 72.33 -26.07
C GLY A 24 -31.96 71.17 -27.08
N CYS A 25 -31.32 70.01 -26.88
CA CYS A 25 -31.62 68.77 -27.65
C CYS A 25 -32.24 67.68 -26.76
N TRP A 26 -33.41 67.15 -27.13
CA TRP A 26 -34.10 66.05 -26.41
C TRP A 26 -34.24 64.77 -27.27
N SER A 27 -33.73 63.67 -26.71
CA SER A 27 -33.89 62.23 -27.05
C SER A 27 -32.94 61.58 -28.08
N CYS A 28 -32.28 60.49 -27.66
CA CYS A 28 -31.51 59.53 -28.46
C CYS A 28 -32.07 58.12 -28.19
N LYS A 29 -32.10 57.23 -29.19
CA LYS A 29 -32.69 55.88 -29.08
C LYS A 29 -31.67 54.71 -29.09
N SER A 30 -30.34 54.94 -29.12
CA SER A 30 -29.29 53.95 -28.72
C SER A 30 -27.88 54.58 -28.67
N TYR A 31 -26.87 53.84 -28.18
CA TYR A 31 -25.55 54.30 -27.69
C TYR A 31 -24.51 54.66 -28.76
N ASN A 32 -24.80 54.55 -30.06
CA ASN A 32 -23.84 54.85 -31.15
C ASN A 32 -24.26 55.96 -32.14
N ASP A 33 -25.35 56.68 -31.88
CA ASP A 33 -25.77 57.80 -32.72
C ASP A 33 -25.66 59.13 -31.98
N CYS A 34 -24.48 59.76 -32.04
CA CYS A 34 -24.31 61.15 -31.63
C CYS A 34 -24.57 62.10 -32.82
N CYS A 35 -25.75 62.72 -32.80
CA CYS A 35 -26.12 63.98 -33.46
C CYS A 35 -25.94 64.08 -34.99
N ILE A 36 -26.86 63.49 -35.78
CA ILE A 36 -27.03 63.80 -37.23
C ILE A 36 -28.29 64.65 -37.51
N SER A 37 -28.90 65.29 -36.51
CA SER A 37 -29.99 66.22 -36.81
C SER A 37 -30.18 67.31 -35.75
N CYS A 38 -29.81 68.55 -36.08
CA CYS A 38 -30.35 69.73 -35.42
C CYS A 38 -31.51 70.26 -36.27
N TRP A 39 -32.73 70.20 -35.74
CA TRP A 39 -33.91 70.77 -36.38
C TRP A 39 -34.13 72.19 -35.86
N CYS A 40 -34.32 73.18 -36.74
CA CYS A 40 -34.84 74.48 -36.34
C CYS A 40 -36.36 74.33 -36.07
N TYR A 41 -36.82 74.49 -34.82
CA TYR A 41 -38.25 74.67 -34.56
C TYR A 41 -38.51 75.55 -33.32
N LYS A 42 -39.38 76.56 -33.50
CA LYS A 42 -40.21 77.16 -32.44
C LYS A 42 -41.68 76.88 -32.78
N SER A 43 -42.41 76.28 -31.83
CA SER A 43 -43.90 76.13 -31.78
C SER A 43 -44.56 74.93 -32.50
N GLN A 44 -45.43 74.24 -31.75
CA GLN A 44 -46.22 73.06 -32.12
C GLN A 44 -47.46 73.41 -32.96
N LYS A 45 -47.43 73.13 -34.28
CA LYS A 45 -48.57 72.65 -35.11
C LYS A 45 -48.13 72.58 -36.58
N TYR A 46 -48.34 71.43 -37.20
CA TYR A 46 -48.07 71.05 -38.61
C TYR A 46 -46.64 70.65 -38.99
N GLN A 47 -46.49 69.37 -39.33
CA GLN A 47 -45.37 68.76 -40.04
C GLN A 47 -45.30 69.27 -41.49
N LYS A 48 -44.16 69.86 -41.87
CA LYS A 48 -43.65 69.84 -43.24
C LYS A 48 -42.11 69.92 -43.19
N THR A 49 -41.46 68.86 -43.65
CA THR A 49 -40.02 68.60 -43.64
C THR A 49 -39.28 69.34 -44.76
N ILE A 50 -38.24 70.11 -44.43
CA ILE A 50 -37.18 70.54 -45.37
C ILE A 50 -35.84 70.37 -44.64
N ASP A 51 -34.95 69.53 -45.17
CA ASP A 51 -33.67 69.14 -44.58
C ASP A 51 -32.57 70.17 -44.87
N THR A 52 -31.94 70.75 -43.85
CA THR A 52 -30.71 71.55 -43.96
C THR A 52 -29.49 70.76 -43.47
N PHE A 53 -29.04 69.78 -44.27
CA PHE A 53 -27.83 68.98 -43.96
C PHE A 53 -26.54 69.85 -43.99
N GLY A 54 -25.70 69.75 -42.96
CA GLY A 54 -24.33 70.29 -42.93
C GLY A 54 -24.15 71.74 -42.44
N CYS A 55 -25.20 72.39 -41.94
CA CYS A 55 -25.12 73.74 -41.34
C CYS A 55 -24.75 73.71 -39.85
N ASP A 56 -23.94 74.67 -39.37
CA ASP A 56 -23.67 74.85 -37.93
C ASP A 56 -24.91 75.44 -37.24
N SER A 57 -25.47 74.70 -36.28
CA SER A 57 -26.74 75.01 -35.60
C SER A 57 -26.75 76.31 -34.81
N ARG A 58 -25.60 76.96 -34.61
CA ARG A 58 -25.48 78.27 -33.93
C ARG A 58 -25.42 79.46 -34.91
N LYS A 59 -25.53 79.21 -36.21
CA LYS A 59 -25.27 80.18 -37.29
C LYS A 59 -26.39 80.17 -38.34
N CYS A 60 -27.65 80.11 -37.90
CA CYS A 60 -28.84 80.29 -38.75
C CYS A 60 -29.29 81.76 -38.74
N ASP A 61 -30.10 82.18 -39.71
CA ASP A 61 -30.64 83.57 -39.77
C ASP A 61 -31.88 83.73 -38.89
N ASP A 62 -31.93 84.77 -38.06
CA ASP A 62 -32.98 84.96 -37.03
C ASP A 62 -34.35 85.34 -37.61
N TYR A 63 -34.41 85.74 -38.89
CA TYR A 63 -35.61 86.22 -39.58
C TYR A 63 -36.21 85.22 -40.58
N ASP A 64 -35.43 84.23 -41.03
CA ASP A 64 -35.85 83.19 -41.97
C ASP A 64 -35.16 81.88 -41.61
N ASP A 65 -35.92 80.98 -40.98
CA ASP A 65 -35.46 79.75 -40.30
C ASP A 65 -34.87 78.66 -41.24
N TRP A 66 -34.55 79.02 -42.50
CA TRP A 66 -34.11 78.14 -43.57
C TRP A 66 -32.79 78.56 -44.25
N ARG A 67 -32.11 79.62 -43.79
CA ARG A 67 -30.85 80.12 -44.37
C ARG A 67 -29.63 79.87 -43.47
N CYS A 68 -28.61 79.16 -43.99
CA CYS A 68 -27.36 78.88 -43.28
C CYS A 68 -26.31 79.98 -43.45
N LYS A 69 -25.66 80.44 -42.37
CA LYS A 69 -24.55 81.42 -42.42
C LYS A 69 -23.16 80.78 -42.36
N LYS A 70 -23.02 79.55 -41.87
CA LYS A 70 -21.73 78.83 -41.81
C LYS A 70 -21.94 77.31 -41.76
N CYS A 71 -21.16 76.57 -42.55
CA CYS A 71 -21.18 75.11 -42.57
C CYS A 71 -20.16 74.49 -41.59
N VAL A 72 -20.37 73.22 -41.23
CA VAL A 72 -19.38 72.42 -40.50
C VAL A 72 -18.26 71.93 -41.42
N ASP A 73 -17.14 71.47 -40.83
CA ASP A 73 -16.00 70.92 -41.59
C ASP A 73 -16.47 69.78 -42.52
N GLY A 74 -15.89 69.70 -43.72
CA GLY A 74 -16.32 68.81 -44.80
C GLY A 74 -17.39 69.37 -45.72
N TYR A 75 -17.89 70.59 -45.48
CA TYR A 75 -18.87 71.29 -46.32
C TYR A 75 -18.44 72.73 -46.65
N TYR A 76 -18.85 73.23 -47.82
CA TYR A 76 -18.69 74.63 -48.22
C TYR A 76 -20.06 75.30 -48.42
N LEU A 77 -20.14 76.59 -48.08
CA LEU A 77 -21.37 77.37 -48.15
C LEU A 77 -21.55 77.96 -49.55
N LYS A 78 -22.71 77.71 -50.17
CA LYS A 78 -23.12 78.37 -51.42
C LYS A 78 -24.61 78.66 -51.37
N ASP A 79 -25.00 79.90 -51.66
CA ASP A 79 -26.40 80.35 -51.72
C ASP A 79 -27.21 79.92 -50.48
N TYR A 80 -26.65 80.20 -49.30
CA TYR A 80 -27.19 79.87 -47.98
C TYR A 80 -27.41 78.37 -47.68
N THR A 81 -26.84 77.49 -48.51
CA THR A 81 -26.92 76.01 -48.38
C THR A 81 -25.52 75.41 -48.31
N CYS A 82 -25.35 74.33 -47.54
CA CYS A 82 -24.07 73.64 -47.36
C CYS A 82 -23.93 72.47 -48.34
N PHE A 83 -22.81 72.42 -49.06
CA PHE A 83 -22.49 71.35 -50.03
C PHE A 83 -21.23 70.61 -49.62
N LEU A 84 -21.20 69.29 -49.84
CA LEU A 84 -20.08 68.44 -49.42
C LEU A 84 -18.79 68.73 -50.23
N CYS A 85 -17.67 68.84 -49.54
CA CYS A 85 -16.33 68.84 -50.13
C CYS A 85 -15.99 67.46 -50.72
N THR A 86 -15.12 67.40 -51.73
CA THR A 86 -14.56 66.11 -52.19
C THR A 86 -13.53 65.60 -51.18
N TYR A 87 -13.76 64.43 -50.60
CA TYR A 87 -12.77 63.76 -49.73
C TYR A 87 -11.45 63.56 -50.49
N PRO A 88 -10.25 63.81 -49.90
CA PRO A 88 -9.94 64.02 -48.48
C PRO A 88 -9.80 65.51 -48.06
N CYS A 89 -10.61 66.41 -48.65
CA CYS A 89 -10.62 67.81 -48.26
C CYS A 89 -11.62 68.11 -47.13
N ILE A 90 -11.17 68.75 -46.06
CA ILE A 90 -12.00 69.10 -44.89
C ILE A 90 -12.39 70.58 -44.85
N GLU A 91 -11.66 71.47 -45.52
CA GLU A 91 -12.10 72.85 -45.80
C GLU A 91 -11.93 73.14 -47.28
N CYS A 92 -13.01 73.41 -48.00
CA CYS A 92 -13.00 73.67 -49.44
C CYS A 92 -13.71 74.97 -49.81
N GLU A 93 -13.30 75.60 -50.91
CA GLU A 93 -13.95 76.80 -51.47
C GLU A 93 -15.02 76.44 -52.51
N SER A 94 -14.82 75.32 -53.19
CA SER A 94 -15.78 74.68 -54.06
C SER A 94 -15.59 73.17 -53.95
N ARG A 95 -16.48 72.39 -54.56
CA ARG A 95 -16.41 70.93 -54.54
C ARG A 95 -15.01 70.37 -54.86
N THR A 96 -14.22 71.03 -55.70
CA THR A 96 -12.89 70.56 -56.17
C THR A 96 -11.70 71.41 -55.73
N LYS A 97 -11.90 72.58 -55.12
CA LYS A 97 -10.82 73.45 -54.63
C LYS A 97 -10.68 73.35 -53.13
N CYS A 98 -9.61 72.72 -52.67
CA CYS A 98 -9.32 72.49 -51.27
C CYS A 98 -8.43 73.56 -50.65
N LYS A 99 -8.69 73.91 -49.39
CA LYS A 99 -7.87 74.80 -48.57
C LYS A 99 -7.21 74.08 -47.40
N LYS A 100 -7.78 72.96 -46.95
CA LYS A 100 -7.23 72.16 -45.85
C LYS A 100 -7.60 70.70 -46.01
N CYS A 101 -6.60 69.85 -45.85
CA CYS A 101 -6.71 68.41 -46.02
C CYS A 101 -6.92 67.70 -44.69
N ASP A 102 -7.55 66.53 -44.75
CA ASP A 102 -7.65 65.60 -43.63
C ASP A 102 -6.27 65.05 -43.24
N SER A 103 -6.17 64.48 -42.04
CA SER A 103 -4.94 63.91 -41.50
C SER A 103 -4.37 62.83 -42.44
N GLY A 104 -3.10 62.95 -42.81
CA GLY A 104 -2.42 62.06 -43.76
C GLY A 104 -2.29 62.60 -45.19
N TYR A 105 -2.85 63.78 -45.47
CA TYR A 105 -2.75 64.45 -46.78
C TYR A 105 -2.16 65.86 -46.64
N LYS A 106 -1.43 66.32 -47.66
CA LYS A 106 -0.84 67.67 -47.74
C LYS A 106 -1.50 68.45 -48.87
N LEU A 107 -1.74 69.74 -48.65
CA LEU A 107 -2.27 70.63 -49.68
C LEU A 107 -1.19 70.97 -50.72
N SER A 108 -1.47 70.72 -51.99
CA SER A 108 -0.63 71.11 -53.13
C SER A 108 -1.54 71.51 -54.31
N ASN A 109 -1.37 72.73 -54.83
CA ASN A 109 -2.16 73.28 -55.95
C ASN A 109 -3.68 73.09 -55.79
N ASP A 110 -4.23 73.56 -54.66
CA ASP A 110 -5.66 73.46 -54.31
C ASP A 110 -6.23 72.02 -54.24
N GLN A 111 -5.38 70.99 -54.21
CA GLN A 111 -5.77 69.59 -54.04
C GLN A 111 -4.99 68.92 -52.90
N CYS A 112 -5.59 67.87 -52.31
CA CYS A 112 -4.96 67.10 -51.25
C CYS A 112 -4.23 65.89 -51.82
N ILE A 113 -2.91 65.87 -51.68
CA ILE A 113 -2.05 64.74 -52.07
C ILE A 113 -1.66 63.92 -50.84
N GLN A 114 -1.55 62.60 -50.98
CA GLN A 114 -1.24 61.70 -49.87
C GLN A 114 0.22 61.90 -49.41
N SER A 115 0.44 62.01 -48.10
CA SER A 115 1.79 62.14 -47.54
C SER A 115 2.45 60.77 -47.38
N CYS A 116 3.74 60.68 -47.71
CA CYS A 116 4.56 59.49 -47.51
C CYS A 116 4.53 58.99 -46.06
N THR A 117 4.22 57.72 -45.88
CA THR A 117 4.25 57.06 -44.56
C THR A 117 5.46 56.14 -44.37
N LEU A 118 6.31 56.01 -45.41
CA LEU A 118 7.47 55.12 -45.37
C LEU A 118 8.65 55.72 -44.57
N PRO A 119 9.24 54.97 -43.62
CA PRO A 119 10.40 55.41 -42.86
C PRO A 119 11.63 55.61 -43.76
N LEU A 120 12.47 56.58 -43.42
CA LEU A 120 13.68 56.96 -44.20
C LEU A 120 13.40 57.42 -45.65
N CYS A 121 12.14 57.65 -46.00
CA CYS A 121 11.75 58.12 -47.31
C CYS A 121 11.56 59.64 -47.33
N LYS A 122 12.31 60.32 -48.19
CA LYS A 122 12.20 61.77 -48.41
C LYS A 122 11.10 62.10 -49.41
N GLN A 123 10.94 61.29 -50.46
CA GLN A 123 9.89 61.43 -51.48
C GLN A 123 9.43 60.05 -51.97
N CYS A 124 8.11 59.85 -52.06
CA CYS A 124 7.49 58.64 -52.61
C CYS A 124 7.11 58.83 -54.07
N ASP A 125 6.97 57.71 -54.77
CA ASP A 125 6.42 57.69 -56.12
C ASP A 125 4.89 57.93 -56.09
N SER A 126 4.23 57.77 -57.24
CA SER A 126 2.77 57.84 -57.46
C SER A 126 1.91 56.97 -56.52
N THR A 127 2.52 56.10 -55.70
CA THR A 127 1.85 55.37 -54.63
C THR A 127 2.55 55.61 -53.28
N PRO A 128 1.80 55.68 -52.16
CA PRO A 128 2.36 55.95 -50.82
C PRO A 128 3.29 54.83 -50.29
N ASN A 129 3.41 53.71 -51.00
CA ASN A 129 4.10 52.49 -50.58
C ASN A 129 5.41 52.22 -51.32
N THR A 130 5.88 53.15 -52.16
CA THR A 130 7.16 53.05 -52.86
C THR A 130 7.98 54.32 -52.70
N CYS A 131 9.23 54.18 -52.23
CA CYS A 131 10.11 55.32 -52.01
C CYS A 131 10.98 55.62 -53.22
N ASP A 132 10.91 56.86 -53.73
CA ASP A 132 11.71 57.30 -54.86
C ASP A 132 13.04 57.93 -54.44
N VAL A 133 13.04 58.75 -53.38
CA VAL A 133 14.25 59.40 -52.87
C VAL A 133 14.40 59.12 -51.37
N CYS A 134 15.52 58.53 -50.98
CA CYS A 134 15.86 58.25 -49.58
C CYS A 134 16.41 59.49 -48.87
N VAL A 135 16.35 59.50 -47.54
CA VAL A 135 17.05 60.49 -46.70
C VAL A 135 18.58 60.32 -46.78
N ASP A 136 19.33 61.32 -46.33
CA ASP A 136 20.80 61.29 -46.38
C ASP A 136 21.36 60.09 -45.60
N ASN A 137 22.43 59.49 -46.13
CA ASN A 137 23.06 58.25 -45.63
C ASN A 137 22.13 57.01 -45.65
N ALA A 138 21.07 57.03 -46.47
CA ALA A 138 20.26 55.85 -46.78
C ALA A 138 20.26 55.51 -48.29
N ILE A 139 20.17 54.23 -48.59
CA ILE A 139 20.10 53.67 -49.96
C ILE A 139 18.80 52.88 -50.14
N LYS A 140 18.33 52.72 -51.38
CA LYS A 140 17.16 51.89 -51.68
C LYS A 140 17.44 50.42 -51.32
N ASN A 141 16.46 49.76 -50.72
CA ASN A 141 16.54 48.33 -50.43
C ASN A 141 16.49 47.50 -51.74
N SER A 142 16.87 46.23 -51.67
CA SER A 142 16.89 45.32 -52.83
C SER A 142 15.53 45.12 -53.50
N SER A 143 14.43 45.46 -52.81
CA SER A 143 13.06 45.40 -53.32
C SER A 143 12.58 46.71 -53.97
N ASN A 144 13.43 47.77 -53.98
CA ASN A 144 13.12 49.13 -54.43
C ASN A 144 11.86 49.77 -53.81
N SER A 145 11.33 49.21 -52.72
CA SER A 145 10.10 49.66 -52.07
C SER A 145 10.34 50.53 -50.84
N GLY A 146 11.57 50.60 -50.32
CA GLY A 146 11.94 51.39 -49.14
C GLY A 146 13.44 51.68 -49.05
N CYS A 147 13.86 52.34 -47.96
CA CYS A 147 15.24 52.79 -47.76
C CYS A 147 15.89 52.15 -46.53
N LEU A 148 17.20 51.90 -46.58
CA LEU A 148 18.03 51.34 -45.51
C LEU A 148 19.25 52.24 -45.29
N CYS A 149 19.69 52.42 -44.04
CA CYS A 149 20.92 53.17 -43.75
C CYS A 149 22.17 52.44 -44.28
N ILE A 150 23.17 53.20 -44.73
CA ILE A 150 24.47 52.66 -45.14
C ILE A 150 25.29 52.16 -43.93
N SER A 151 26.34 51.38 -44.19
CA SER A 151 27.27 50.91 -43.15
C SER A 151 27.79 52.06 -42.29
N ASN A 152 27.94 51.82 -40.97
CA ASN A 152 28.23 52.81 -39.92
C ASN A 152 27.10 53.77 -39.53
N TYR A 153 25.87 53.54 -40.03
CA TYR A 153 24.69 54.31 -39.62
C TYR A 153 23.53 53.39 -39.23
N TYR A 154 22.77 53.76 -38.19
CA TYR A 154 21.54 53.08 -37.78
C TYR A 154 20.31 53.98 -37.98
N SER A 155 19.14 53.35 -38.14
CA SER A 155 17.87 54.05 -38.31
C SER A 155 17.27 54.44 -36.96
N ASP A 156 16.95 55.72 -36.78
CA ASP A 156 16.12 56.24 -35.68
C ASP A 156 14.64 56.38 -36.12
N GLY A 157 14.22 55.59 -37.11
CA GLY A 157 12.88 55.61 -37.70
C GLY A 157 12.61 56.75 -38.70
N LYS A 158 13.38 57.85 -38.66
CA LYS A 158 13.24 58.99 -39.60
C LYS A 158 14.54 59.43 -40.28
N GLN A 159 15.70 59.19 -39.66
CA GLN A 159 17.01 59.58 -40.16
C GLN A 159 18.03 58.48 -39.85
N CYS A 160 19.14 58.49 -40.59
CA CYS A 160 20.29 57.63 -40.34
C CYS A 160 21.31 58.35 -39.44
N LYS A 161 21.58 57.79 -38.25
CA LYS A 161 22.53 58.33 -37.26
C LYS A 161 23.79 57.47 -37.21
N GLN A 162 24.96 58.09 -37.04
CA GLN A 162 26.24 57.39 -37.06
C GLN A 162 26.42 56.52 -35.81
N CYS A 163 27.02 55.33 -35.97
CA CYS A 163 27.41 54.44 -34.89
C CYS A 163 28.57 55.01 -34.05
N ILE A 164 28.77 54.50 -32.83
CA ILE A 164 30.00 54.74 -32.07
C ILE A 164 31.23 54.21 -32.80
N SER A 165 32.37 54.88 -32.63
CA SER A 165 33.65 54.61 -33.32
C SER A 165 34.26 53.23 -33.06
N ILE A 166 33.74 52.43 -32.13
CA ILE A 166 34.21 51.06 -31.86
C ILE A 166 33.41 50.01 -32.66
N CYS A 167 32.22 50.37 -33.15
CA CYS A 167 31.43 49.52 -34.04
C CYS A 167 31.94 49.65 -35.49
N GLY A 168 32.10 48.52 -36.19
CA GLY A 168 32.19 48.47 -37.65
C GLY A 168 30.84 48.49 -38.35
N SER A 169 29.77 48.11 -37.64
CA SER A 169 28.37 48.32 -38.01
C SER A 169 27.51 48.27 -36.76
N CYS A 170 26.37 48.98 -36.72
CA CYS A 170 25.45 48.98 -35.57
C CYS A 170 23.99 48.78 -36.00
N LEU A 171 23.16 48.30 -35.08
CA LEU A 171 21.73 48.04 -35.28
C LEU A 171 20.91 48.83 -34.27
N ASN A 172 19.90 49.56 -34.73
CA ASN A 172 18.83 50.18 -33.95
C ASN A 172 19.25 51.19 -32.85
N SER A 173 20.52 51.25 -32.44
CA SER A 173 21.05 52.12 -31.40
C SER A 173 22.49 52.54 -31.69
N TYR A 174 22.90 53.67 -31.12
CA TYR A 174 24.26 54.23 -31.19
C TYR A 174 25.36 53.27 -30.71
N ASN A 175 25.06 52.41 -29.73
CA ASN A 175 26.03 51.55 -29.03
C ASN A 175 25.83 50.04 -29.26
N TYR A 176 24.84 49.63 -30.05
CA TYR A 176 24.56 48.21 -30.31
C TYR A 176 25.26 47.80 -31.63
N CYS A 177 26.48 47.31 -31.53
CA CYS A 177 27.29 46.91 -32.67
C CYS A 177 26.85 45.54 -33.23
N ALA A 178 26.65 45.44 -34.54
CA ALA A 178 26.52 44.18 -35.26
C ALA A 178 27.88 43.60 -35.67
N THR A 179 28.85 44.47 -35.92
CA THR A 179 30.26 44.10 -36.09
C THR A 179 31.13 45.12 -35.36
N CYS A 180 32.29 44.70 -34.87
CA CYS A 180 33.28 45.59 -34.29
C CYS A 180 34.27 46.07 -35.36
N ASN A 181 34.91 47.21 -35.11
CA ASN A 181 35.99 47.66 -35.98
C ASN A 181 37.15 46.66 -35.97
N ASN A 182 37.95 46.65 -37.05
CA ASN A 182 39.02 45.69 -37.37
C ASN A 182 40.21 45.68 -36.38
N VAL A 183 39.95 45.66 -35.08
CA VAL A 183 40.92 45.27 -34.06
C VAL A 183 40.79 43.74 -33.95
N SER A 184 41.85 43.03 -34.30
CA SER A 184 41.93 41.57 -34.13
C SER A 184 41.58 41.17 -32.69
N ASN A 185 40.76 40.13 -32.53
CA ASN A 185 40.29 39.60 -31.24
C ASN A 185 39.23 40.46 -30.51
N MET A 186 38.39 41.19 -31.25
CA MET A 186 37.15 41.79 -30.72
C MET A 186 35.90 41.21 -31.36
N SER A 187 34.85 41.05 -30.56
CA SER A 187 33.53 40.62 -31.03
C SER A 187 32.41 41.36 -30.28
N PRO A 188 31.27 41.63 -30.92
CA PRO A 188 30.13 42.21 -30.23
C PRO A 188 29.49 41.19 -29.31
N ASN A 189 29.19 41.59 -28.07
CA ASN A 189 28.46 40.76 -27.13
C ASN A 189 27.04 40.51 -27.68
N PRO A 190 26.59 39.24 -27.75
CA PRO A 190 25.33 38.88 -28.40
C PRO A 190 24.08 39.44 -27.72
N ILE A 191 24.18 39.85 -26.45
CA ILE A 191 23.04 40.35 -25.66
C ILE A 191 22.89 41.87 -25.80
N ASN A 192 23.97 42.63 -25.61
CA ASN A 192 23.91 44.10 -25.56
C ASN A 192 24.58 44.79 -26.76
N GLY A 193 25.16 44.02 -27.69
CA GLY A 193 25.83 44.54 -28.89
C GLY A 193 27.12 45.31 -28.59
N VAL A 194 27.59 45.34 -27.35
CA VAL A 194 28.80 46.08 -26.98
C VAL A 194 30.02 45.29 -27.43
N CYS A 195 30.93 45.95 -28.15
CA CYS A 195 32.19 45.37 -28.57
C CYS A 195 33.13 45.16 -27.38
N SER A 196 33.63 43.93 -27.22
CA SER A 196 34.60 43.58 -26.19
C SER A 196 35.64 42.62 -26.74
N CYS A 197 36.79 42.52 -26.08
CA CYS A 197 37.81 41.54 -26.44
C CYS A 197 37.26 40.11 -26.30
N THR A 198 37.68 39.21 -27.18
CA THR A 198 37.32 37.79 -27.11
C THR A 198 37.97 37.14 -25.89
N THR A 199 37.41 36.01 -25.43
CA THR A 199 37.97 35.22 -24.32
C THR A 199 39.47 34.97 -24.51
N GLY A 200 40.26 35.14 -23.45
CA GLY A 200 41.72 35.12 -23.52
C GLY A 200 42.39 36.46 -23.80
N TYR A 201 41.62 37.54 -23.96
CA TYR A 201 42.14 38.89 -24.20
C TYR A 201 41.46 39.95 -23.33
N TYR A 202 42.21 41.00 -22.96
CA TYR A 202 41.69 42.17 -22.24
C TYR A 202 41.99 43.47 -22.98
N TRP A 203 41.18 44.50 -22.71
CA TRP A 203 41.31 45.80 -23.37
C TRP A 203 42.34 46.67 -22.63
N ASN A 204 43.49 46.95 -23.27
CA ASN A 204 44.58 47.74 -22.68
C ASN A 204 44.47 49.26 -22.95
N SER A 205 43.26 49.79 -23.24
CA SER A 205 42.95 51.13 -23.74
C SER A 205 43.17 51.39 -25.25
N SER A 206 43.95 50.57 -25.95
CA SER A 206 44.25 50.75 -27.38
C SER A 206 44.04 49.50 -28.25
N SER A 207 44.22 48.30 -27.69
CA SER A 207 44.13 47.01 -28.37
C SER A 207 43.74 45.89 -27.39
N CYS A 208 43.34 44.74 -27.94
CA CYS A 208 43.15 43.52 -27.15
C CYS A 208 44.48 42.78 -26.96
N GLU A 209 45.00 42.78 -25.74
CA GLU A 209 46.20 42.03 -25.36
C GLU A 209 45.84 40.67 -24.78
N GLN A 210 46.68 39.66 -25.02
CA GLN A 210 46.43 38.29 -24.60
C GLN A 210 46.72 38.12 -23.11
N CYS A 211 45.83 37.43 -22.41
CA CYS A 211 46.05 37.02 -21.02
C CYS A 211 47.25 36.07 -20.92
N VAL A 212 48.03 36.19 -19.84
CA VAL A 212 49.17 35.32 -19.55
C VAL A 212 48.66 34.09 -18.80
N ALA A 213 49.15 32.90 -19.19
CA ALA A 213 48.82 31.66 -18.49
C ALA A 213 49.23 31.76 -17.00
N PRO A 214 48.39 31.31 -16.05
CA PRO A 214 47.22 30.44 -16.22
C PRO A 214 45.85 31.17 -16.39
N CYS A 215 45.80 32.48 -16.64
CA CYS A 215 44.53 33.17 -16.82
C CYS A 215 43.82 32.71 -18.12
N LEU A 216 42.54 32.32 -18.02
CA LEU A 216 41.65 32.14 -19.18
C LEU A 216 40.99 33.45 -19.59
N THR A 217 40.60 34.26 -18.61
CA THR A 217 40.17 35.65 -18.80
C THR A 217 40.89 36.54 -17.79
N CYS A 218 41.14 37.78 -18.18
CA CYS A 218 41.87 38.75 -17.36
C CYS A 218 41.28 40.15 -17.55
N GLU A 219 41.55 41.05 -16.61
CA GLU A 219 41.06 42.43 -16.63
C GLU A 219 42.18 43.40 -16.23
N ASN A 220 42.26 44.55 -16.90
CA ASN A 220 43.25 45.62 -16.70
C ASN A 220 44.72 45.26 -16.98
N GLU A 221 45.16 44.05 -16.64
CA GLU A 221 46.52 43.54 -16.83
C GLU A 221 46.51 42.07 -17.25
N ALA A 222 47.49 41.65 -18.04
CA ALA A 222 47.55 40.28 -18.57
C ALA A 222 47.67 39.19 -17.49
N THR A 223 48.18 39.54 -16.30
CA THR A 223 48.37 38.64 -15.15
C THR A 223 47.24 38.72 -14.11
N LYS A 224 46.30 39.66 -14.25
CA LYS A 224 45.19 39.83 -13.32
C LYS A 224 43.97 39.06 -13.83
N CYS A 225 43.88 37.81 -13.39
CA CYS A 225 42.88 36.86 -13.84
C CYS A 225 41.49 37.18 -13.30
N THR A 226 40.48 36.98 -14.14
CA THR A 226 39.06 36.90 -13.77
C THR A 226 38.53 35.47 -13.90
N SER A 227 39.24 34.60 -14.60
CA SER A 227 39.05 33.14 -14.60
C SER A 227 40.34 32.41 -14.99
N CYS A 228 40.44 31.12 -14.67
CA CYS A 228 41.63 30.29 -14.89
C CYS A 228 41.42 29.29 -16.03
N ASN A 229 42.50 28.85 -16.67
CA ASN A 229 42.49 27.95 -17.82
C ASN A 229 42.37 26.45 -17.47
N ASP A 230 42.43 26.12 -16.17
CA ASP A 230 42.31 24.77 -15.63
C ASP A 230 41.22 24.77 -14.54
N GLU A 231 40.36 23.75 -14.54
CA GLU A 231 39.26 23.60 -13.58
C GLU A 231 39.76 23.31 -12.15
N SER A 232 41.03 22.90 -12.00
CA SER A 232 41.68 22.74 -10.70
C SER A 232 42.14 24.05 -10.06
N LEU A 233 42.01 25.18 -10.76
CA LEU A 233 42.42 26.50 -10.32
C LEU A 233 41.21 27.40 -10.05
N MET A 234 41.34 28.28 -9.05
CA MET A 234 40.39 29.33 -8.72
C MET A 234 41.10 30.67 -8.60
N VAL A 235 40.36 31.77 -8.82
CA VAL A 235 40.91 33.13 -8.66
C VAL A 235 40.82 33.53 -7.19
N ASN A 236 41.94 33.96 -6.61
CA ASN A 236 42.00 34.47 -5.24
C ASN A 236 41.62 35.97 -5.17
N ASP A 237 41.60 36.54 -3.96
CA ASP A 237 41.27 37.96 -3.74
C ASP A 237 42.25 38.95 -4.41
N GLU A 238 43.43 38.50 -4.82
CA GLU A 238 44.46 39.31 -5.49
C GLU A 238 44.41 39.20 -7.03
N ASN A 239 43.36 38.55 -7.57
CA ASN A 239 43.16 38.25 -8.99
C ASN A 239 44.22 37.32 -9.58
N GLU A 240 44.75 36.38 -8.79
CA GLU A 240 45.71 35.36 -9.23
C GLU A 240 45.08 33.97 -9.17
N CYS A 241 45.45 33.10 -10.12
CA CYS A 241 44.98 31.72 -10.13
C CYS A 241 45.79 30.87 -9.14
N THR A 242 45.10 30.27 -8.18
CA THR A 242 45.64 29.34 -7.18
C THR A 242 44.89 28.03 -7.22
N CYS A 243 45.45 26.94 -6.69
CA CYS A 243 44.71 25.68 -6.58
C CYS A 243 43.41 25.85 -5.80
N GLN A 244 42.35 25.19 -6.28
CA GLN A 244 41.05 25.21 -5.63
C GLN A 244 41.07 24.47 -4.28
N ILE A 245 40.09 24.75 -3.43
CA ILE A 245 39.89 24.01 -2.17
C ILE A 245 39.83 22.50 -2.46
N GLY A 246 40.57 21.71 -1.69
CA GLY A 246 40.71 20.26 -1.90
C GLY A 246 41.86 19.85 -2.82
N TYR A 247 42.67 20.81 -3.29
CA TYR A 247 43.87 20.55 -4.06
C TYR A 247 45.10 21.24 -3.44
N LEU A 248 46.26 20.60 -3.60
CA LEU A 248 47.56 21.08 -3.16
C LEU A 248 48.42 21.46 -4.37
N SER A 249 49.10 22.60 -4.31
CA SER A 249 50.02 23.02 -5.37
C SER A 249 51.30 22.17 -5.37
N SER A 250 51.76 21.81 -6.57
CA SER A 250 53.00 21.07 -6.74
C SER A 250 54.20 21.94 -6.33
N PRO A 251 55.21 21.38 -5.64
CA PRO A 251 56.41 22.12 -5.26
C PRO A 251 57.18 22.75 -6.43
N ASN A 252 57.04 22.16 -7.63
CA ASN A 252 57.76 22.61 -8.84
C ASN A 252 56.97 23.60 -9.69
N ASN A 253 55.65 23.64 -9.54
CA ASN A 253 54.77 24.50 -10.33
C ASN A 253 53.50 24.84 -9.53
N PRO A 254 53.30 26.11 -9.11
CA PRO A 254 52.17 26.51 -8.28
C PRO A 254 50.81 26.37 -8.97
N TYR A 255 50.79 26.19 -10.29
CA TYR A 255 49.58 26.02 -11.09
C TYR A 255 49.29 24.55 -11.43
N GLN A 256 50.10 23.61 -10.94
CA GLN A 256 49.84 22.18 -11.06
C GLN A 256 49.27 21.67 -9.73
N CYS A 257 48.02 21.25 -9.74
CA CYS A 257 47.27 20.94 -8.53
C CYS A 257 47.08 19.43 -8.35
N GLU A 258 47.52 18.89 -7.22
CA GLU A 258 47.30 17.50 -6.81
C GLU A 258 46.10 17.42 -5.87
N ILE A 259 45.19 16.46 -6.10
CA ILE A 259 44.00 16.31 -5.25
C ILE A 259 44.39 15.84 -3.84
N CYS A 260 43.76 16.41 -2.82
CA CYS A 260 43.86 15.89 -1.46
C CYS A 260 43.28 14.48 -1.35
N SER A 261 43.73 13.70 -0.36
CA SER A 261 43.16 12.38 -0.07
C SER A 261 41.64 12.46 0.20
N ASN A 262 40.91 11.40 -0.16
CA ASN A 262 39.43 11.38 -0.23
C ASN A 262 38.66 11.81 1.03
N ASN A 263 39.27 11.77 2.21
CA ASN A 263 38.67 12.16 3.49
C ASN A 263 39.11 13.56 3.96
N CYS A 264 40.09 14.19 3.30
CA CYS A 264 40.49 15.57 3.53
C CYS A 264 39.60 16.53 2.73
N PHE A 265 39.05 17.55 3.39
CA PHE A 265 38.42 18.68 2.71
C PHE A 265 39.47 19.70 2.25
N THR A 266 40.49 19.93 3.07
CA THR A 266 41.71 20.67 2.72
C THR A 266 42.93 19.92 3.20
N CYS A 267 44.06 20.05 2.50
CA CYS A 267 45.34 19.44 2.86
C CYS A 267 46.50 20.44 2.74
N ALA A 268 47.60 20.17 3.43
CA ALA A 268 48.83 20.95 3.40
C ALA A 268 50.05 20.03 3.39
N ASP A 269 51.18 20.53 2.88
CA ASP A 269 52.47 19.83 2.72
C ASP A 269 52.47 18.64 1.74
N VAL A 270 51.59 17.66 1.95
CA VAL A 270 51.39 16.48 1.09
C VAL A 270 49.90 16.12 1.05
N SER A 271 49.46 15.43 -0.01
CA SER A 271 48.03 15.16 -0.27
C SER A 271 47.30 14.40 0.84
N ASN A 272 47.99 13.62 1.67
CA ASN A 272 47.41 12.85 2.78
C ASN A 272 47.48 13.53 4.15
N LYS A 273 47.96 14.77 4.22
CA LYS A 273 48.02 15.57 5.46
C LYS A 273 46.89 16.60 5.44
N CYS A 274 45.77 16.23 6.05
CA CYS A 274 44.57 17.06 6.08
C CYS A 274 44.72 18.23 7.06
N THR A 275 44.26 19.41 6.65
CA THR A 275 44.07 20.58 7.52
C THR A 275 42.61 20.76 7.93
N SER A 276 41.67 20.16 7.17
CA SER A 276 40.27 20.01 7.53
C SER A 276 39.68 18.77 6.85
N CYS A 277 38.55 18.28 7.34
CA CYS A 277 37.95 17.02 6.94
C CYS A 277 36.63 17.19 6.21
N ASN A 278 36.30 16.23 5.35
CA ASN A 278 34.99 16.17 4.69
C ASN A 278 33.87 15.99 5.73
N GLU A 279 32.63 16.32 5.36
CA GLU A 279 31.48 16.17 6.27
C GLU A 279 31.41 14.75 6.86
N ASN A 280 31.15 14.66 8.17
CA ASN A 280 31.09 13.43 8.98
C ASN A 280 32.45 12.77 9.32
N TYR A 281 33.57 13.43 9.04
CA TYR A 281 34.90 13.03 9.52
C TYR A 281 35.41 14.00 10.59
N GLU A 282 36.23 13.48 11.51
CA GLU A 282 36.95 14.26 12.51
C GLU A 282 38.45 14.34 12.20
N LEU A 283 39.06 15.48 12.49
CA LEU A 283 40.50 15.69 12.29
C LEU A 283 41.28 15.18 13.50
N ASN A 284 42.22 14.27 13.27
CA ASN A 284 43.24 13.96 14.26
C ASN A 284 44.36 15.02 14.18
N GLU A 285 44.47 15.87 15.19
CA GLU A 285 45.45 16.96 15.21
C GLU A 285 46.90 16.47 15.33
N ASP A 286 47.15 15.28 15.90
CA ASP A 286 48.50 14.72 16.06
C ASP A 286 49.04 14.14 14.75
N THR A 287 48.17 13.50 13.96
CA THR A 287 48.56 12.82 12.71
C THR A 287 48.19 13.60 11.46
N ASN A 288 47.37 14.66 11.57
CA ASN A 288 46.75 15.41 10.46
C ASN A 288 46.02 14.48 9.48
N THR A 289 45.28 13.51 10.00
CA THR A 289 44.48 12.57 9.20
C THR A 289 43.03 12.62 9.65
N CYS A 290 42.10 12.47 8.71
CA CYS A 290 40.68 12.44 8.99
C CYS A 290 40.20 11.00 9.29
N TYR A 291 39.41 10.81 10.34
CA TYR A 291 38.88 9.51 10.74
C TYR A 291 37.37 9.59 11.01
N CYS A 292 36.67 8.45 10.95
CA CYS A 292 35.26 8.42 11.32
C CYS A 292 35.10 8.53 12.84
N PRO A 293 34.22 9.42 13.33
CA PRO A 293 34.00 9.60 14.77
C PRO A 293 33.48 8.31 15.44
N ASP A 294 33.58 8.26 16.76
CA ASP A 294 32.99 7.18 17.56
C ASP A 294 31.49 7.03 17.23
N GLY A 295 31.02 5.79 17.16
CA GLY A 295 29.68 5.45 16.69
C GLY A 295 29.57 5.28 15.16
N PHE A 296 30.66 5.47 14.41
CA PHE A 296 30.71 5.24 12.97
C PHE A 296 31.89 4.34 12.58
N TYR A 297 31.78 3.72 11.41
CA TYR A 297 32.85 2.93 10.79
C TYR A 297 32.96 3.24 9.30
N GLU A 298 34.16 3.12 8.74
CA GLU A 298 34.42 3.48 7.35
C GLU A 298 34.17 2.30 6.41
N ILE A 299 33.33 2.51 5.39
CA ILE A 299 33.23 1.64 4.21
C ILE A 299 33.21 2.52 2.97
N ASN A 300 34.06 2.20 1.98
CA ASN A 300 34.14 2.91 0.70
C ASN A 300 34.31 4.44 0.87
N ASN A 301 35.20 4.88 1.78
CA ASN A 301 35.42 6.30 2.12
C ASN A 301 34.14 7.03 2.60
N THR A 302 33.21 6.30 3.22
CA THR A 302 32.01 6.88 3.85
C THR A 302 31.86 6.37 5.28
N CYS A 303 31.63 7.27 6.22
CA CYS A 303 31.33 6.92 7.61
C CYS A 303 29.89 6.46 7.74
N ASN A 304 29.71 5.20 8.13
CA ASN A 304 28.42 4.55 8.32
C ASN A 304 28.17 4.32 9.81
N GLU A 305 26.92 4.48 10.27
CA GLU A 305 26.57 4.28 11.68
C GLU A 305 26.79 2.83 12.16
N CYS A 306 27.37 2.69 13.34
CA CYS A 306 27.43 1.43 14.08
C CYS A 306 26.04 0.94 14.52
N ASP A 307 25.94 -0.35 14.89
CA ASP A 307 24.77 -0.84 15.61
C ASP A 307 24.57 -0.07 16.93
N LYS A 308 23.32 0.17 17.31
CA LYS A 308 22.93 1.11 18.38
C LYS A 308 23.44 0.77 19.78
N LEU A 309 23.97 -0.43 20.01
CA LEU A 309 24.56 -0.84 21.29
C LEU A 309 26.08 -0.64 21.34
N CYS A 310 26.68 -0.17 20.24
CA CYS A 310 28.13 -0.08 20.07
C CYS A 310 28.57 1.37 20.07
N SER A 311 29.50 1.70 20.96
CA SER A 311 30.15 3.01 21.00
C SER A 311 31.24 3.10 19.95
N LYS A 312 31.93 1.99 19.65
CA LYS A 312 32.88 1.86 18.54
C LYS A 312 32.68 0.55 17.80
N CYS A 313 32.84 0.57 16.48
CA CYS A 313 32.65 -0.61 15.66
C CYS A 313 33.62 -0.68 14.48
N LEU A 314 33.84 -1.90 13.99
CA LEU A 314 34.63 -2.21 12.80
C LEU A 314 33.74 -2.45 11.57
N SER A 315 32.49 -2.87 11.80
CA SER A 315 31.43 -2.94 10.81
C SER A 315 30.09 -2.77 11.50
N LYS A 316 28.99 -2.71 10.73
CA LYS A 316 27.63 -2.62 11.30
C LYS A 316 27.40 -3.61 12.44
N THR A 317 27.84 -4.87 12.28
CA THR A 317 27.59 -5.96 13.23
C THR A 317 28.77 -6.36 14.10
N ILE A 318 29.96 -5.76 13.90
CA ILE A 318 31.18 -6.08 14.65
C ILE A 318 31.58 -4.86 15.46
N CYS A 319 31.49 -4.99 16.78
CA CYS A 319 31.75 -3.91 17.71
C CYS A 319 33.10 -4.12 18.40
N SER A 320 33.83 -3.03 18.58
CA SER A 320 35.08 -3.00 19.35
C SER A 320 34.84 -2.53 20.78
N GLU A 321 33.83 -1.68 20.98
CA GLU A 321 33.48 -1.14 22.30
C GLU A 321 31.95 -0.96 22.41
N CYS A 322 31.39 -1.28 23.57
CA CYS A 322 29.96 -1.11 23.85
C CYS A 322 29.68 0.23 24.50
N ILE A 323 28.45 0.72 24.32
CA ILE A 323 27.96 1.89 25.06
C ILE A 323 28.09 1.61 26.55
N GLU A 324 28.61 2.60 27.28
CA GLU A 324 28.79 2.54 28.73
C GLU A 324 27.42 2.52 29.43
N ASN A 325 26.92 1.32 29.71
CA ASN A 325 25.61 1.09 30.34
C ASN A 325 25.67 -0.23 31.14
N LEU A 326 25.11 -0.22 32.36
CA LEU A 326 25.05 -1.40 33.24
C LEU A 326 24.23 -2.56 32.65
N LEU A 327 23.45 -2.35 31.58
CA LEU A 327 22.56 -3.36 30.97
C LEU A 327 23.11 -4.01 29.69
N VAL A 328 24.29 -3.61 29.24
CA VAL A 328 24.91 -4.10 28.00
C VAL A 328 26.21 -4.82 28.35
N ARG A 329 26.50 -5.93 27.66
CA ARG A 329 27.74 -6.68 27.80
C ARG A 329 28.35 -6.98 26.44
N PHE A 330 29.67 -7.03 26.40
CA PHE A 330 30.43 -7.45 25.24
C PHE A 330 30.51 -8.97 25.15
N SER A 331 30.16 -9.55 24.00
CA SER A 331 30.20 -11.00 23.77
C SER A 331 30.46 -11.28 22.29
N ASN A 332 31.51 -12.06 21.97
CA ASN A 332 31.85 -12.47 20.61
C ASN A 332 31.91 -11.30 19.59
N GLN A 333 32.57 -10.18 19.95
CA GLN A 333 32.66 -8.98 19.09
C GLN A 333 31.32 -8.30 18.82
N GLN A 334 30.32 -8.53 19.67
CA GLN A 334 29.01 -7.88 19.62
C GLN A 334 28.62 -7.34 20.99
N CYS A 335 27.88 -6.23 20.98
CA CYS A 335 27.28 -5.67 22.17
C CYS A 335 25.84 -6.18 22.29
N ILE A 336 25.59 -6.96 23.33
CA ILE A 336 24.28 -7.58 23.57
C ILE A 336 23.75 -7.17 24.94
N CYS A 337 22.44 -7.19 25.11
CA CYS A 337 21.84 -6.99 26.41
C CYS A 337 22.25 -8.12 27.38
N MET A 338 22.38 -7.79 28.66
CA MET A 338 22.62 -8.79 29.70
C MET A 338 21.46 -9.78 29.81
N ASP A 339 21.72 -10.94 30.40
CA ASP A 339 20.69 -11.93 30.69
C ASP A 339 19.56 -11.27 31.52
N GLY A 340 18.32 -11.59 31.19
CA GLY A 340 17.13 -10.94 31.73
C GLY A 340 16.69 -9.67 30.99
N TYR A 341 17.41 -9.25 29.94
CA TYR A 341 17.05 -8.10 29.10
C TYR A 341 17.09 -8.43 27.60
N TYR A 342 16.28 -7.73 26.79
CA TYR A 342 16.29 -7.79 25.33
C TYR A 342 16.42 -6.39 24.73
N PHE A 343 16.97 -6.31 23.52
CA PHE A 343 17.08 -5.04 22.80
C PHE A 343 15.74 -4.66 22.16
N ASP A 344 15.22 -3.49 22.53
CA ASP A 344 14.02 -2.91 21.92
C ASP A 344 14.44 -1.91 20.83
N VAL A 345 14.07 -2.21 19.58
CA VAL A 345 14.46 -1.40 18.41
C VAL A 345 13.82 0.00 18.43
N ASN A 346 12.63 0.15 19.02
CA ASN A 346 11.92 1.43 19.05
C ASN A 346 12.51 2.38 20.09
N GLN A 347 12.92 1.85 21.24
CA GLN A 347 13.52 2.62 22.33
C GLN A 347 15.05 2.66 22.25
N SER A 348 15.66 1.86 21.36
CA SER A 348 17.11 1.73 21.19
C SER A 348 17.85 1.43 22.50
N LEU A 349 17.26 0.62 23.38
CA LEU A 349 17.82 0.27 24.68
C LEU A 349 17.41 -1.14 25.13
N CYS A 350 18.09 -1.65 26.16
CA CYS A 350 17.81 -2.96 26.74
C CYS A 350 16.64 -2.91 27.75
N LEU A 351 15.55 -3.62 27.45
CA LEU A 351 14.35 -3.75 28.29
C LEU A 351 14.28 -5.11 28.99
N GLN A 352 13.67 -5.15 30.17
CA GLN A 352 13.60 -6.36 30.98
C GLN A 352 12.66 -7.42 30.36
N CYS A 353 13.10 -8.67 30.36
CA CYS A 353 12.33 -9.86 30.01
C CYS A 353 11.18 -10.12 31.01
N GLU A 354 10.27 -11.02 30.64
CA GLU A 354 9.34 -11.60 31.61
C GLU A 354 10.13 -12.37 32.68
N LEU A 355 9.68 -12.31 33.94
CA LEU A 355 10.38 -12.92 35.08
C LEU A 355 10.59 -14.44 34.94
N THR A 356 9.78 -15.10 34.10
CA THR A 356 9.91 -16.53 33.80
C THR A 356 11.05 -16.85 32.83
N CYS A 357 11.49 -15.89 32.02
CA CYS A 357 12.61 -16.03 31.09
C CYS A 357 13.94 -15.72 31.79
N LYS A 358 14.98 -16.52 31.53
CA LYS A 358 16.38 -16.15 31.84
C LYS A 358 16.96 -15.29 30.71
N THR A 359 16.66 -15.61 29.47
CA THR A 359 16.97 -14.78 28.30
C THR A 359 15.73 -14.69 27.42
N CYS A 360 15.52 -13.56 26.75
CA CYS A 360 14.43 -13.35 25.81
C CYS A 360 14.92 -12.60 24.58
N GLN A 361 14.11 -12.59 23.52
CA GLN A 361 14.43 -11.98 22.23
C GLN A 361 13.22 -11.19 21.73
N THR A 362 13.46 -10.04 21.07
CA THR A 362 12.50 -9.14 20.39
C THR A 362 11.34 -8.57 21.21
N GLN A 363 10.81 -9.29 22.20
CA GLN A 363 9.72 -8.89 23.08
C GLN A 363 9.88 -9.53 24.46
N LYS A 364 9.27 -8.91 25.48
CA LYS A 364 9.32 -9.35 26.87
C LYS A 364 8.97 -10.84 27.09
N GLN A 365 7.99 -11.37 26.34
CA GLN A 365 7.41 -12.72 26.54
C GLN A 365 8.08 -13.81 25.69
N MET A 366 8.94 -13.42 24.74
CA MET A 366 9.58 -14.33 23.80
C MET A 366 10.89 -14.87 24.39
N CYS A 367 10.77 -15.81 25.31
CA CYS A 367 11.91 -16.42 25.97
C CYS A 367 12.77 -17.23 24.99
N THR A 368 14.09 -17.14 25.12
CA THR A 368 15.08 -18.02 24.46
C THR A 368 15.72 -18.99 25.45
N SER A 369 15.63 -18.70 26.76
CA SER A 369 15.95 -19.64 27.83
C SER A 369 15.12 -19.32 29.08
N CYS A 370 14.95 -20.31 29.95
CA CYS A 370 14.12 -20.19 31.15
C CYS A 370 14.95 -20.07 32.42
N ASN A 371 14.40 -19.38 33.41
CA ASN A 371 15.00 -19.39 34.74
C ASN A 371 14.82 -20.79 35.36
N LEU A 372 15.92 -21.51 35.48
CA LEU A 372 15.93 -22.90 35.98
C LEU A 372 15.54 -23.00 37.46
N GLU A 373 15.73 -21.93 38.24
CA GLU A 373 15.34 -21.85 39.66
C GLU A 373 13.81 -21.88 39.82
N LEU A 374 13.07 -21.51 38.77
CA LEU A 374 11.60 -21.52 38.76
C LEU A 374 11.00 -22.85 38.27
N ASN A 375 11.81 -23.90 38.09
CA ASN A 375 11.38 -25.21 37.59
C ASN A 375 10.64 -25.17 36.24
N ARG A 376 11.15 -24.35 35.31
CA ARG A 376 10.58 -24.15 33.97
C ARG A 376 11.49 -24.67 32.85
N THR A 377 10.88 -25.10 31.76
CA THR A 377 11.51 -25.50 30.49
C THR A 377 10.97 -24.65 29.34
N LEU A 378 11.78 -24.46 28.31
CA LEU A 378 11.37 -23.69 27.14
C LEU A 378 10.50 -24.53 26.22
N SER A 379 9.32 -24.02 25.85
CA SER A 379 8.45 -24.60 24.82
C SER A 379 7.77 -23.48 24.05
N ASN A 380 7.88 -23.48 22.73
CA ASN A 380 7.30 -22.45 21.84
C ASN A 380 7.61 -21.00 22.28
N ASN A 381 8.89 -20.70 22.57
CA ASN A 381 9.36 -19.40 23.06
C ASN A 381 8.74 -18.93 24.38
N LYS A 382 8.13 -19.83 25.15
CA LYS A 382 7.54 -19.54 26.46
C LYS A 382 8.07 -20.52 27.51
N CYS A 383 8.27 -20.03 28.72
CA CYS A 383 8.74 -20.86 29.83
C CYS A 383 7.58 -21.52 30.56
N ILE A 384 7.39 -22.82 30.28
CA ILE A 384 6.37 -23.68 30.90
C ILE A 384 6.98 -24.50 32.04
N CYS A 385 6.18 -25.10 32.92
CA CYS A 385 6.73 -25.97 33.97
C CYS A 385 7.41 -27.22 33.38
N LYS A 386 8.45 -27.72 34.07
CA LYS A 386 9.08 -29.03 33.78
C LYS A 386 8.03 -30.16 33.77
N SER A 387 8.35 -31.28 33.12
CA SER A 387 7.44 -32.42 32.97
C SER A 387 6.88 -32.93 34.30
N ASP A 388 7.67 -32.91 35.37
CA ASP A 388 7.33 -33.35 36.73
C ASP A 388 6.75 -32.24 37.63
N HIS A 389 6.40 -31.08 37.07
CA HIS A 389 5.85 -29.93 37.80
C HIS A 389 4.55 -29.41 37.17
N PHE A 390 3.66 -28.83 37.98
CA PHE A 390 2.42 -28.18 37.52
C PHE A 390 2.36 -26.72 38.00
N LEU A 391 1.58 -25.90 37.29
CA LEU A 391 1.38 -24.49 37.61
C LEU A 391 0.25 -24.34 38.65
N ASN A 392 0.53 -23.77 39.82
CA ASN A 392 -0.50 -23.49 40.83
C ASN A 392 -1.19 -22.12 40.60
N GLU A 393 -2.18 -21.79 41.44
CA GLU A 393 -2.93 -20.51 41.38
C GLU A 393 -2.03 -19.26 41.52
N ASN A 394 -0.87 -19.40 42.17
CA ASN A 394 0.13 -18.34 42.34
C ASN A 394 1.17 -18.30 41.21
N GLN A 395 0.96 -19.01 40.10
CA GLN A 395 1.88 -19.11 38.96
C GLN A 395 3.27 -19.70 39.27
N LEU A 396 3.37 -20.50 40.32
CA LEU A 396 4.59 -21.24 40.67
C LEU A 396 4.53 -22.68 40.14
N CYS A 397 5.67 -23.20 39.68
CA CYS A 397 5.79 -24.59 39.26
C CYS A 397 6.10 -25.46 40.47
N ILE A 398 5.12 -26.27 40.90
CA ILE A 398 5.19 -27.15 42.07
C ILE A 398 5.42 -28.58 41.61
N SER A 399 6.28 -29.33 42.30
CA SER A 399 6.60 -30.72 41.96
C SER A 399 5.40 -31.64 42.19
N CYS A 400 5.16 -32.57 41.26
CA CYS A 400 4.20 -33.67 41.43
C CYS A 400 4.65 -34.68 42.52
N LYS A 401 5.92 -34.66 42.96
CA LYS A 401 6.48 -35.57 43.97
C LYS A 401 6.54 -34.87 45.35
N SER A 402 5.39 -34.51 45.93
CA SER A 402 5.34 -33.94 47.29
C SER A 402 4.83 -34.93 48.33
N LYS A 403 5.39 -34.86 49.55
CA LYS A 403 4.94 -35.64 50.72
C LYS A 403 3.55 -35.22 51.24
N GLU A 404 2.95 -34.18 50.65
CA GLU A 404 1.76 -33.50 51.17
C GLU A 404 0.45 -33.98 50.55
N ALA A 405 0.47 -35.00 49.70
CA ALA A 405 -0.72 -35.78 49.31
C ALA A 405 -1.98 -34.94 49.02
N ILE A 406 -1.84 -33.82 48.29
CA ILE A 406 -2.98 -33.21 47.63
C ILE A 406 -3.06 -33.85 46.26
N ALA A 407 -4.00 -34.77 46.09
CA ALA A 407 -4.32 -35.37 44.81
C ALA A 407 -4.73 -34.25 43.85
N ILE A 408 -3.88 -33.97 42.87
CA ILE A 408 -4.17 -33.01 41.81
C ILE A 408 -4.39 -33.82 40.54
N GLU A 409 -5.60 -33.75 40.03
CA GLU A 409 -6.13 -34.40 38.82
C GLU A 409 -5.21 -34.21 37.58
N PHE A 410 -4.31 -33.23 37.62
CA PHE A 410 -3.36 -32.85 36.56
C PHE A 410 -2.03 -33.65 36.51
N CYS A 411 -1.68 -34.47 37.52
CA CYS A 411 -0.44 -35.29 37.49
C CYS A 411 -0.66 -36.74 36.95
N LYS A 412 -1.77 -37.00 36.25
CA LYS A 412 -2.09 -38.34 35.72
C LYS A 412 -1.08 -38.81 34.64
N TYR A 413 -0.47 -39.98 34.86
CA TYR A 413 0.26 -40.83 33.89
C TYR A 413 1.59 -40.33 33.29
N LYS A 414 2.34 -39.43 33.93
CA LYS A 414 3.59 -38.91 33.33
C LYS A 414 4.82 -39.81 33.49
N ASP A 415 4.89 -40.61 34.55
CA ASP A 415 6.08 -41.41 34.90
C ASP A 415 5.83 -42.92 34.75
N CYS A 416 4.80 -43.31 33.98
CA CYS A 416 4.45 -44.71 33.78
C CYS A 416 5.65 -45.52 33.27
N THR A 417 5.85 -46.72 33.82
CA THR A 417 6.93 -47.71 33.56
C THR A 417 8.24 -47.48 34.32
N ASP A 418 8.31 -46.51 35.24
CA ASP A 418 9.53 -46.24 36.00
C ASP A 418 9.75 -47.19 37.19
N GLY A 419 8.78 -48.07 37.46
CA GLY A 419 8.80 -49.04 38.56
C GLY A 419 8.47 -48.42 39.92
N ILE A 420 7.87 -47.23 39.93
CA ILE A 420 7.56 -46.46 41.12
C ILE A 420 6.09 -46.05 41.06
N TRP A 421 5.22 -46.83 41.71
CA TRP A 421 3.81 -46.46 41.80
C TRP A 421 3.63 -45.12 42.54
N SER A 422 2.95 -44.20 41.88
CA SER A 422 2.72 -42.82 42.34
C SER A 422 1.23 -42.43 42.30
N TYR A 423 0.86 -41.35 42.99
CA TYR A 423 -0.52 -40.86 43.02
C TYR A 423 -0.94 -40.37 41.63
N GLY A 424 -1.89 -41.08 41.01
CA GLY A 424 -2.37 -40.80 39.65
C GLY A 424 -2.34 -42.03 38.74
N GLU A 425 -1.59 -43.07 39.12
CA GLU A 425 -1.50 -44.36 38.44
C GLU A 425 -2.41 -45.40 39.12
N GLU A 426 -2.99 -46.31 38.34
CA GLU A 426 -3.69 -47.47 38.92
C GLU A 426 -2.72 -48.61 39.27
N CYS A 427 -1.56 -48.66 38.61
CA CYS A 427 -0.43 -49.56 38.83
C CYS A 427 0.83 -49.02 38.11
N ASP A 428 2.02 -49.45 38.50
CA ASP A 428 3.28 -49.31 37.76
C ASP A 428 4.19 -50.51 38.05
N ASP A 429 4.31 -51.44 37.11
CA ASP A 429 5.08 -52.67 37.26
C ASP A 429 6.45 -52.62 36.54
N ALA A 430 7.00 -51.43 36.34
CA ALA A 430 8.29 -51.17 35.69
C ALA A 430 8.38 -51.58 34.21
N ASN A 431 7.24 -51.83 33.56
CA ASN A 431 7.20 -52.15 32.14
C ASN A 431 5.85 -51.74 31.50
N ASN A 432 5.67 -51.99 30.20
CA ASN A 432 4.42 -51.70 29.49
C ASN A 432 3.90 -52.90 28.70
N SER A 433 4.04 -54.10 29.25
CA SER A 433 3.55 -55.31 28.62
C SER A 433 2.07 -55.46 28.91
N SER A 434 1.33 -56.04 27.97
CA SER A 434 -0.05 -56.45 28.23
C SER A 434 -0.08 -57.88 28.79
N ARG A 435 -1.09 -58.20 29.59
CA ARG A 435 -1.41 -59.51 30.22
C ARG A 435 -0.56 -59.90 31.42
N ASP A 436 0.12 -58.95 32.05
CA ASP A 436 0.79 -59.10 33.35
C ASP A 436 0.05 -58.40 34.49
N GLY A 437 -1.01 -57.66 34.17
CA GLY A 437 -1.88 -56.99 35.12
C GLY A 437 -1.73 -55.48 35.17
N CYS A 438 -0.69 -54.92 34.53
CA CYS A 438 -0.48 -53.48 34.45
C CYS A 438 -0.08 -53.04 33.04
N PHE A 439 -0.99 -52.35 32.34
CA PHE A 439 -0.72 -51.85 30.99
C PHE A 439 -1.08 -50.37 30.89
N ASN A 440 -0.15 -49.54 30.40
CA ASN A 440 -0.27 -48.07 30.41
C ASN A 440 -0.69 -47.50 31.78
N CYS A 441 -0.18 -48.08 32.86
CA CYS A 441 -0.49 -47.70 34.25
C CYS A 441 -1.97 -47.80 34.63
N LEU A 442 -2.70 -48.65 33.90
CA LEU A 442 -4.05 -49.08 34.18
C LEU A 442 -4.04 -50.56 34.57
N LYS A 443 -4.86 -50.92 35.56
CA LYS A 443 -5.04 -52.32 35.93
C LYS A 443 -5.77 -53.03 34.80
N GLU A 444 -5.22 -54.14 34.35
CA GLU A 444 -5.88 -54.95 33.33
C GLU A 444 -7.09 -55.71 33.93
N PRO A 445 -8.16 -55.95 33.15
CA PRO A 445 -9.29 -56.78 33.58
C PRO A 445 -8.82 -58.16 34.04
N GLN A 446 -9.46 -58.72 35.07
CA GLN A 446 -9.05 -59.97 35.72
C GLN A 446 -7.71 -59.93 36.45
N TYR A 447 -7.18 -58.75 36.77
CA TYR A 447 -6.03 -58.59 37.66
C TYR A 447 -6.35 -57.61 38.79
N TYR A 448 -5.63 -57.75 39.90
CA TYR A 448 -5.55 -56.75 40.95
C TYR A 448 -4.08 -56.42 41.19
N CYS A 449 -3.80 -55.17 41.58
CA CYS A 449 -2.44 -54.73 41.89
C CYS A 449 -2.35 -54.24 43.33
N ILE A 450 -1.27 -54.66 44.01
CA ILE A 450 -0.87 -54.17 45.32
C ILE A 450 0.08 -53.00 45.08
N ASN A 451 -0.28 -51.85 45.61
CA ASN A 451 0.39 -50.58 45.36
C ASN A 451 0.93 -50.04 46.68
N GLU A 452 2.25 -49.85 46.75
CA GLU A 452 2.91 -49.17 47.85
C GLU A 452 3.59 -47.92 47.29
N ILE A 453 3.40 -46.78 47.94
CA ILE A 453 3.99 -45.50 47.51
C ILE A 453 5.50 -45.68 47.34
N GLN A 454 6.01 -45.25 46.19
CA GLN A 454 7.43 -45.33 45.82
C GLN A 454 7.98 -46.76 45.64
N LYS A 455 7.12 -47.74 45.39
CA LYS A 455 7.52 -49.11 45.07
C LYS A 455 6.82 -49.58 43.81
N GLN A 456 7.41 -50.59 43.17
CA GLN A 456 6.82 -51.27 42.03
C GLN A 456 5.49 -51.91 42.45
N SER A 457 4.44 -51.67 41.67
CA SER A 457 3.16 -52.37 41.80
C SER A 457 3.36 -53.86 41.55
N LYS A 458 2.74 -54.68 42.41
CA LYS A 458 2.69 -56.12 42.23
C LYS A 458 1.29 -56.53 41.78
N CYS A 459 1.15 -56.98 40.54
CA CYS A 459 -0.12 -57.40 39.97
C CYS A 459 -0.28 -58.92 39.96
N GLU A 460 -1.49 -59.39 40.26
CA GLU A 460 -1.83 -60.82 40.32
C GLU A 460 -3.22 -61.04 39.71
N LYS A 461 -3.41 -62.22 39.10
CA LYS A 461 -4.66 -62.57 38.42
C LYS A 461 -5.79 -62.82 39.45
N CYS A 462 -7.01 -62.42 39.09
CA CYS A 462 -8.21 -62.73 39.83
C CYS A 462 -8.47 -64.24 39.90
N GLN A 463 -9.12 -64.69 40.98
CA GLN A 463 -9.59 -66.06 41.15
C GLN A 463 -10.53 -66.46 40.00
N GLU A 464 -10.67 -67.77 39.79
CA GLU A 464 -11.47 -68.32 38.70
C GLU A 464 -12.91 -67.75 38.72
N TYR A 465 -13.41 -67.40 37.54
CA TYR A 465 -14.73 -66.79 37.33
C TYR A 465 -14.93 -65.38 37.91
N CYS A 466 -13.88 -64.73 38.41
CA CYS A 466 -13.93 -63.34 38.83
C CYS A 466 -13.41 -62.40 37.74
N GLN A 467 -14.22 -61.41 37.35
CA GLN A 467 -13.89 -60.39 36.37
C GLN A 467 -13.13 -59.21 36.99
N ILE A 468 -13.59 -58.71 38.14
CA ILE A 468 -12.97 -57.62 38.88
C ILE A 468 -12.74 -58.08 40.31
N CYS A 469 -11.49 -58.00 40.78
CA CYS A 469 -11.12 -58.35 42.14
C CYS A 469 -10.32 -57.24 42.82
N GLU A 470 -10.24 -57.29 44.14
CA GLU A 470 -9.40 -56.43 44.96
C GLU A 470 -8.65 -57.24 46.03
N TYR A 471 -7.56 -56.67 46.55
CA TYR A 471 -6.88 -57.20 47.72
C TYR A 471 -7.42 -56.57 48.99
N ASP A 472 -7.89 -57.39 49.91
CA ASP A 472 -8.23 -56.94 51.26
C ASP A 472 -6.98 -57.00 52.15
N TYR A 473 -6.41 -55.84 52.46
CA TYR A 473 -5.22 -55.74 53.31
C TYR A 473 -5.44 -56.17 54.76
N PHE A 474 -6.68 -56.08 55.27
CA PHE A 474 -6.99 -56.43 56.65
C PHE A 474 -7.06 -57.95 56.83
N TYR A 475 -7.73 -58.64 55.91
CA TYR A 475 -7.92 -60.10 55.96
C TYR A 475 -6.88 -60.87 55.12
N LYS A 476 -6.03 -60.19 54.35
CA LYS A 476 -5.01 -60.76 53.46
C LYS A 476 -5.56 -61.76 52.45
N ILE A 477 -6.73 -61.47 51.90
CA ILE A 477 -7.43 -62.31 50.92
C ILE A 477 -7.81 -61.49 49.70
N GLN A 478 -7.90 -62.14 48.54
CA GLN A 478 -8.50 -61.55 47.37
C GLN A 478 -10.03 -61.61 47.49
N LYS A 479 -10.69 -60.48 47.20
CA LYS A 479 -12.14 -60.37 47.14
C LYS A 479 -12.59 -60.14 45.72
N CYS A 480 -13.58 -60.89 45.26
CA CYS A 480 -14.27 -60.62 44.02
C CYS A 480 -15.29 -59.49 44.20
N LYS A 481 -15.25 -58.52 43.29
CA LYS A 481 -16.25 -57.45 43.15
C LYS A 481 -17.23 -57.69 42.03
N GLN A 482 -16.84 -58.48 41.03
CA GLN A 482 -17.68 -58.79 39.88
C GLN A 482 -17.32 -60.16 39.33
N ALA A 483 -18.28 -61.07 39.25
CA ALA A 483 -18.12 -62.35 38.56
C ALA A 483 -18.24 -62.15 37.04
N ILE A 484 -17.66 -63.07 36.26
CA ILE A 484 -17.88 -63.12 34.82
C ILE A 484 -19.31 -63.59 34.49
N ASP A 485 -19.76 -63.32 33.26
CA ASP A 485 -21.05 -63.77 32.73
C ASP A 485 -21.28 -65.27 32.96
N GLY A 486 -22.51 -65.64 33.33
CA GLY A 486 -22.88 -67.00 33.68
C GLY A 486 -22.53 -67.42 35.11
N TYR A 487 -21.96 -66.52 35.92
CA TYR A 487 -21.66 -66.74 37.33
C TYR A 487 -22.15 -65.57 38.19
N TYR A 488 -22.37 -65.82 39.48
CA TYR A 488 -22.72 -64.80 40.48
C TYR A 488 -21.91 -64.98 41.75
N MET A 489 -21.73 -63.88 42.49
CA MET A 489 -21.07 -63.91 43.79
C MET A 489 -22.10 -64.20 44.88
N GLU A 490 -21.91 -65.29 45.62
CA GLU A 490 -22.68 -65.55 46.86
C GLU A 490 -22.18 -64.67 48.00
N ASN A 491 -20.87 -64.44 48.03
CA ASN A 491 -20.20 -63.44 48.84
C ASN A 491 -18.93 -62.99 48.11
N SER A 492 -18.15 -62.08 48.69
CA SER A 492 -16.93 -61.56 48.05
C SER A 492 -15.82 -62.61 47.82
N ILE A 493 -16.02 -63.89 48.15
CA ILE A 493 -15.03 -64.97 47.98
C ILE A 493 -15.60 -66.11 47.13
N ARG A 494 -16.87 -66.48 47.31
CA ARG A 494 -17.52 -67.61 46.65
C ARG A 494 -18.29 -67.17 45.40
N ILE A 495 -17.92 -67.76 44.28
CA ILE A 495 -18.54 -67.54 42.97
C ILE A 495 -19.21 -68.84 42.53
N ASN A 496 -20.50 -68.77 42.20
CA ASN A 496 -21.33 -69.91 41.81
C ASN A 496 -21.87 -69.71 40.40
N LYS A 497 -22.16 -70.81 39.70
CA LYS A 497 -22.70 -70.78 38.34
C LYS A 497 -24.17 -70.37 38.35
N CYS A 498 -24.58 -69.52 37.41
CA CYS A 498 -25.98 -69.21 37.12
C CYS A 498 -26.71 -70.43 36.54
N SER A 499 -28.04 -70.40 36.60
CA SER A 499 -28.90 -71.32 35.85
C SER A 499 -28.62 -71.21 34.34
N ASP A 500 -28.71 -72.31 33.60
CA ASP A 500 -28.35 -72.35 32.16
C ASP A 500 -29.20 -71.43 31.27
N LYS A 501 -30.32 -70.91 31.80
CA LYS A 501 -31.21 -69.92 31.14
C LYS A 501 -30.73 -68.46 31.33
N CYS A 502 -29.74 -68.23 32.18
CA CYS A 502 -29.27 -66.91 32.59
C CYS A 502 -27.91 -66.56 32.01
N LEU A 503 -27.82 -65.34 31.47
CA LEU A 503 -26.56 -64.72 31.08
C LEU A 503 -25.94 -63.98 32.26
N HIS A 504 -26.75 -63.28 33.06
CA HIS A 504 -26.35 -62.75 34.37
C HIS A 504 -27.41 -63.13 35.41
N CYS A 505 -26.94 -63.49 36.59
CA CYS A 505 -27.78 -63.69 37.75
C CYS A 505 -27.18 -62.99 38.97
N GLU A 506 -28.02 -62.64 39.93
CA GLU A 506 -27.64 -61.96 41.15
C GLU A 506 -28.06 -62.79 42.37
N SER A 507 -27.21 -62.86 43.40
CA SER A 507 -27.49 -63.47 44.71
C SER A 507 -27.82 -64.98 44.75
N ASN A 508 -28.47 -65.55 43.74
CA ASN A 508 -28.64 -66.99 43.54
C ASN A 508 -28.78 -67.36 42.05
N ALA A 509 -28.61 -68.64 41.73
CA ALA A 509 -28.58 -69.15 40.36
C ALA A 509 -29.85 -68.86 39.51
N SER A 510 -31.00 -68.63 40.15
CA SER A 510 -32.29 -68.43 39.47
C SER A 510 -32.75 -66.97 39.40
N GLN A 511 -32.10 -66.06 40.14
CA GLN A 511 -32.39 -64.63 40.11
C GLN A 511 -31.70 -63.98 38.91
N CYS A 512 -32.28 -64.22 37.74
CA CYS A 512 -31.77 -63.71 36.48
C CYS A 512 -31.98 -62.20 36.37
N THR A 513 -30.89 -61.46 36.14
CA THR A 513 -30.97 -60.03 35.77
C THR A 513 -30.82 -59.83 34.28
N LYS A 514 -30.20 -60.79 33.58
CA LYS A 514 -30.11 -60.82 32.13
C LYS A 514 -30.33 -62.25 31.63
N CYS A 515 -31.43 -62.46 30.91
CA CYS A 515 -31.70 -63.76 30.30
C CYS A 515 -30.80 -63.99 29.08
N ARG A 516 -30.52 -65.25 28.75
CA ARG A 516 -29.98 -65.59 27.42
C ARG A 516 -31.00 -65.29 26.31
N PHE A 517 -32.27 -65.62 26.52
CA PHE A 517 -33.40 -65.21 25.67
C PHE A 517 -34.66 -64.87 26.50
N LEU A 518 -35.44 -63.88 26.04
CA LEU A 518 -36.65 -63.38 26.70
C LEU A 518 -37.91 -63.93 25.99
N ASN A 519 -38.85 -64.53 26.72
CA ASN A 519 -40.20 -64.75 26.20
C ASN A 519 -41.14 -63.66 26.76
N ILE A 520 -41.73 -62.86 25.87
CA ILE A 520 -42.75 -61.86 26.22
C ILE A 520 -44.12 -62.53 26.11
N SER A 521 -44.57 -63.19 27.18
CA SER A 521 -45.99 -63.49 27.36
C SER A 521 -46.60 -62.43 28.28
N LYS A 522 -47.79 -61.93 27.93
CA LYS A 522 -48.45 -60.79 28.59
C LYS A 522 -48.65 -61.09 30.07
N SER A 523 -47.73 -60.57 30.91
CA SER A 523 -47.74 -60.34 32.37
C SER A 523 -46.75 -61.10 33.26
N ASN A 524 -45.78 -61.86 32.74
CA ASN A 524 -44.59 -62.28 33.52
C ASN A 524 -43.32 -62.43 32.65
N ILE A 525 -42.21 -61.82 33.07
CA ILE A 525 -40.88 -61.98 32.44
C ILE A 525 -40.30 -63.33 32.90
N ASN A 526 -40.27 -64.33 32.02
CA ASN A 526 -39.60 -65.60 32.27
C ASN A 526 -38.48 -65.82 31.24
N CYS A 527 -37.27 -66.14 31.72
CA CYS A 527 -36.17 -66.55 30.86
C CYS A 527 -36.45 -67.94 30.26
N GLN A 528 -36.33 -68.08 28.94
CA GLN A 528 -36.62 -69.33 28.23
C GLN A 528 -35.52 -69.63 27.21
N LEU A 529 -35.39 -70.91 26.81
CA LEU A 529 -34.52 -71.34 25.71
C LEU A 529 -35.35 -71.38 24.42
N CYS A 530 -34.74 -70.99 23.28
CA CYS A 530 -35.43 -70.95 21.98
C CYS A 530 -36.08 -72.30 21.62
N GLU A 531 -35.47 -73.41 22.05
CA GLU A 531 -35.89 -74.80 21.83
C GLU A 531 -37.30 -75.13 22.36
N PHE A 532 -37.88 -74.31 23.24
CA PHE A 532 -39.25 -74.49 23.71
C PHE A 532 -40.31 -73.82 22.82
N LYS A 533 -39.92 -73.01 21.82
CA LYS A 533 -40.81 -72.48 20.80
C LYS A 533 -40.69 -73.39 19.56
N GLN A 534 -41.79 -74.03 19.18
CA GLN A 534 -41.79 -74.98 18.06
C GLN A 534 -41.29 -74.31 16.77
N GLY A 535 -40.30 -74.90 16.10
CA GLY A 535 -39.68 -74.39 14.87
C GLY A 535 -38.54 -73.36 15.07
N TYR A 536 -38.11 -73.10 16.32
CA TYR A 536 -37.03 -72.14 16.61
C TYR A 536 -35.80 -72.81 17.21
N TYR A 537 -34.63 -72.30 16.81
CA TYR A 537 -33.31 -72.75 17.22
C TYR A 537 -32.51 -71.59 17.84
N SER A 538 -31.54 -71.92 18.70
CA SER A 538 -30.66 -70.94 19.35
C SER A 538 -29.42 -70.65 18.50
N ASP A 539 -29.16 -69.37 18.23
CA ASP A 539 -27.87 -68.85 17.76
C ASP A 539 -27.17 -68.17 18.95
N TYR A 540 -26.16 -68.84 19.51
CA TYR A 540 -25.44 -68.35 20.69
C TYR A 540 -24.44 -67.23 20.36
N ASP A 541 -23.94 -67.16 19.12
CA ASP A 541 -22.97 -66.15 18.70
C ASP A 541 -23.67 -64.81 18.47
N ASN A 542 -24.85 -64.83 17.84
CA ASN A 542 -25.66 -63.63 17.61
C ASN A 542 -26.71 -63.38 18.71
N ASN A 543 -26.72 -64.22 19.75
CA ASN A 543 -27.64 -64.18 20.90
C ASN A 543 -29.11 -63.99 20.47
N SER A 544 -29.56 -64.75 19.47
CA SER A 544 -30.90 -64.65 18.88
C SER A 544 -31.57 -66.02 18.70
N CYS A 545 -32.90 -66.03 18.60
CA CYS A 545 -33.65 -67.21 18.16
C CYS A 545 -33.97 -67.05 16.67
N TYR A 546 -33.70 -68.07 15.86
CA TYR A 546 -34.03 -68.08 14.44
C TYR A 546 -34.87 -69.30 14.06
N SER A 547 -35.71 -69.17 13.05
CA SER A 547 -36.41 -70.31 12.45
C SER A 547 -35.58 -70.91 11.32
N LYS A 548 -35.72 -72.20 11.08
CA LYS A 548 -34.93 -72.92 10.08
C LYS A 548 -35.84 -73.48 9.00
N CYS A 549 -35.94 -72.73 7.91
CA CYS A 549 -36.67 -73.18 6.74
C CYS A 549 -36.21 -74.55 6.20
N GLY A 550 -37.18 -75.43 5.95
CA GLY A 550 -37.05 -76.78 5.42
C GLY A 550 -36.89 -77.86 6.49
N ASP A 551 -37.33 -77.63 7.73
CA ASP A 551 -37.25 -78.60 8.82
C ASP A 551 -38.58 -79.33 9.11
N ALA A 552 -39.60 -79.08 8.29
CA ALA A 552 -40.98 -79.56 8.37
C ALA A 552 -41.74 -79.04 9.61
N ILE A 553 -41.26 -77.99 10.25
CA ILE A 553 -41.85 -77.39 11.44
C ILE A 553 -42.14 -75.92 11.17
N LEU A 554 -43.40 -75.62 10.87
CA LEU A 554 -43.83 -74.24 10.62
C LEU A 554 -43.64 -73.34 11.86
N ALA A 555 -42.63 -72.46 11.83
CA ALA A 555 -42.45 -71.41 12.82
C ALA A 555 -43.41 -70.23 12.59
N ASP A 556 -43.79 -69.48 13.63
CA ASP A 556 -44.72 -68.33 13.49
C ASP A 556 -44.32 -67.26 12.43
N VAL A 557 -43.04 -67.22 12.06
CA VAL A 557 -42.50 -66.25 11.07
C VAL A 557 -42.42 -66.81 9.66
N GLU A 558 -42.54 -68.12 9.50
CA GLU A 558 -42.54 -68.81 8.21
C GLU A 558 -43.96 -68.86 7.66
N GLN A 559 -44.11 -68.68 6.35
CA GLN A 559 -45.44 -68.78 5.69
C GLN A 559 -45.78 -70.23 5.33
N CYS A 560 -44.75 -71.05 5.14
CA CYS A 560 -44.81 -72.47 4.84
C CYS A 560 -43.50 -73.12 5.33
N ASP A 561 -43.49 -74.44 5.52
CA ASP A 561 -42.28 -75.24 5.62
C ASP A 561 -42.64 -76.66 5.19
N ASP A 562 -42.13 -77.11 4.05
CA ASP A 562 -42.42 -78.42 3.46
C ASP A 562 -41.31 -79.46 3.67
N GLY A 563 -40.44 -79.22 4.66
CA GLY A 563 -39.39 -80.15 5.04
C GLY A 563 -38.19 -80.17 4.10
N ASN A 564 -38.10 -79.22 3.17
CA ASN A 564 -36.93 -79.06 2.31
C ASN A 564 -36.73 -77.58 1.91
N ARG A 565 -35.74 -77.29 1.05
CA ARG A 565 -35.39 -75.93 0.59
C ARG A 565 -35.36 -75.85 -0.94
N ILE A 566 -36.16 -76.64 -1.62
CA ILE A 566 -36.18 -76.77 -3.08
C ILE A 566 -37.24 -75.82 -3.61
N ASN A 567 -36.81 -74.72 -4.23
CA ASN A 567 -37.77 -73.83 -4.91
C ASN A 567 -38.58 -74.59 -5.98
N GLY A 568 -39.87 -74.30 -6.09
CA GLY A 568 -40.79 -74.80 -7.11
C GLY A 568 -41.70 -75.96 -6.72
N ASP A 569 -41.61 -76.48 -5.49
CA ASP A 569 -42.50 -77.52 -4.93
C ASP A 569 -43.60 -76.95 -4.02
N GLY A 570 -43.56 -75.65 -3.76
CA GLY A 570 -44.62 -74.85 -3.17
C GLY A 570 -44.22 -74.05 -1.93
N CYS A 571 -43.10 -74.39 -1.29
CA CYS A 571 -42.46 -73.55 -0.29
C CYS A 571 -41.06 -73.16 -0.75
N SER A 572 -40.76 -71.86 -0.80
CA SER A 572 -39.44 -71.42 -1.24
C SER A 572 -38.34 -71.75 -0.24
N ASP A 573 -37.08 -71.67 -0.66
CA ASP A 573 -35.90 -71.85 0.18
C ASP A 573 -35.77 -70.85 1.36
N ILE A 574 -36.60 -69.81 1.36
CA ILE A 574 -36.77 -68.81 2.42
C ILE A 574 -38.13 -68.90 3.13
N CYS A 575 -38.86 -70.00 2.95
CA CYS A 575 -40.12 -70.32 3.60
C CYS A 575 -41.23 -69.30 3.35
N GLN A 576 -41.25 -68.80 2.12
CA GLN A 576 -42.36 -68.02 1.58
C GLN A 576 -43.21 -68.91 0.67
N LEU A 577 -44.53 -68.73 0.76
CA LEU A 577 -45.46 -69.48 -0.06
C LEU A 577 -45.27 -69.11 -1.53
N GLU A 578 -45.02 -70.09 -2.38
CA GLU A 578 -44.83 -69.86 -3.81
C GLU A 578 -46.17 -69.61 -4.53
N LYS A 579 -46.16 -68.78 -5.58
CA LYS A 579 -47.38 -68.46 -6.32
C LYS A 579 -47.99 -69.72 -6.92
N SER A 580 -49.30 -69.86 -6.75
CA SER A 580 -50.09 -71.00 -7.22
C SER A 580 -49.82 -72.31 -6.46
N PHE A 581 -49.38 -72.24 -5.21
CA PHE A 581 -49.35 -73.36 -4.27
C PHE A 581 -50.11 -73.02 -2.98
N ASP A 582 -50.74 -74.02 -2.39
CA ASP A 582 -51.29 -73.97 -1.03
C ASP A 582 -50.59 -75.03 -0.18
N CYS A 583 -50.03 -74.63 0.97
CA CYS A 583 -49.30 -75.51 1.87
C CYS A 583 -50.12 -75.77 3.15
N ILE A 584 -50.43 -77.04 3.43
CA ILE A 584 -51.16 -77.45 4.63
C ILE A 584 -50.36 -78.55 5.32
N ASN A 585 -49.98 -78.32 6.59
CA ASN A 585 -49.22 -79.26 7.42
C ASN A 585 -47.91 -79.77 6.76
N GLY A 586 -47.18 -78.88 6.09
CA GLY A 586 -45.92 -79.19 5.42
C GLY A 586 -46.04 -79.98 4.12
N VAL A 587 -47.24 -80.03 3.53
CA VAL A 587 -47.46 -80.56 2.18
C VAL A 587 -48.02 -79.43 1.31
N CYS A 588 -47.28 -79.09 0.26
CA CYS A 588 -47.67 -78.06 -0.70
C CYS A 588 -48.29 -78.67 -1.96
N ILE A 589 -49.43 -78.13 -2.38
CA ILE A 589 -50.17 -78.59 -3.58
C ILE A 589 -50.38 -77.44 -4.56
N LYS A 590 -50.11 -77.70 -5.84
CA LYS A 590 -50.24 -76.70 -6.91
C LYS A 590 -51.72 -76.40 -7.20
N THR A 591 -52.15 -75.15 -7.02
CA THR A 591 -53.52 -74.72 -7.29
C THR A 591 -53.75 -74.61 -8.81
N LYS A 592 -54.74 -75.33 -9.31
CA LYS A 592 -54.94 -75.56 -10.76
C LYS A 592 -55.60 -74.42 -11.54
N ASN A 593 -55.80 -73.23 -10.99
CA ASN A 593 -56.38 -72.10 -11.74
C ASN A 593 -55.71 -70.76 -11.37
N PRO A 594 -55.34 -69.91 -12.35
CA PRO A 594 -54.90 -68.55 -12.09
C PRO A 594 -56.08 -67.76 -11.53
N ILE A 595 -55.90 -67.12 -10.37
CA ILE A 595 -56.89 -66.24 -9.75
C ILE A 595 -57.04 -64.98 -10.63
N PRO A 596 -58.17 -64.74 -11.30
CA PRO A 596 -58.49 -63.45 -11.90
C PRO A 596 -58.97 -62.49 -10.79
N GLN A 597 -58.76 -61.19 -10.97
CA GLN A 597 -59.14 -60.15 -10.02
C GLN A 597 -60.62 -60.24 -9.60
N GLY A 598 -60.86 -60.32 -8.28
CA GLY A 598 -62.13 -59.98 -7.64
C GLY A 598 -63.00 -61.17 -7.22
N GLN A 599 -63.47 -61.08 -5.96
CA GLN A 599 -64.52 -61.87 -5.31
C GLN A 599 -64.06 -63.12 -4.52
N GLU A 600 -63.63 -62.82 -3.30
CA GLU A 600 -64.18 -63.33 -2.03
C GLU A 600 -65.07 -64.58 -2.03
N ASN A 601 -64.73 -65.42 -1.04
CA ASN A 601 -65.61 -66.19 -0.17
C ASN A 601 -66.06 -67.58 -0.61
N GLN A 602 -65.53 -68.52 0.20
CA GLN A 602 -66.14 -69.76 0.67
C GLN A 602 -66.15 -70.89 -0.37
N ILE A 603 -65.57 -72.04 -0.07
CA ILE A 603 -66.21 -72.98 0.84
C ILE A 603 -65.18 -73.80 1.64
N TYR A 604 -65.59 -73.99 2.88
CA TYR A 604 -65.02 -74.71 4.00
C TYR A 604 -65.02 -76.24 3.84
N ASP A 605 -64.10 -76.82 4.62
CA ASP A 605 -64.20 -78.10 5.33
C ASP A 605 -64.27 -79.41 4.53
N LEU A 606 -63.22 -80.21 4.67
CA LEU A 606 -63.19 -81.33 5.61
C LEU A 606 -61.86 -82.10 5.43
N TYR A 607 -61.03 -82.14 6.48
CA TYR A 607 -60.44 -83.34 7.09
C TYR A 607 -59.32 -82.95 8.07
N THR A 608 -59.70 -82.78 9.33
CA THR A 608 -58.83 -82.77 10.52
C THR A 608 -58.60 -84.21 11.04
N PRO A 609 -57.63 -84.44 11.95
CA PRO A 609 -56.56 -85.43 11.78
C PRO A 609 -56.67 -86.63 12.74
N LYS A 610 -55.73 -87.59 12.63
CA LYS A 610 -55.16 -88.32 13.78
C LYS A 610 -53.70 -88.72 13.51
N ARG A 611 -52.75 -88.07 14.19
CA ARG A 611 -51.49 -88.71 14.58
C ARG A 611 -51.81 -89.73 15.68
N GLN A 612 -51.37 -90.97 15.51
CA GLN A 612 -51.08 -91.88 16.60
C GLN A 612 -49.56 -91.89 16.79
N ASN A 613 -49.16 -91.63 18.04
CA ASN A 613 -47.88 -91.85 18.72
C ASN A 613 -46.58 -91.45 18.02
#